data_AF-A0A6N9VJH1-F1
#
_entry.id   AF-A0A6N9VJH1-F1
#
_cell.length_a   1.000
_cell.length_b   1.000
_cell.length_c   1.000
_cell.angle_alpha   90.00
_cell.angle_beta   90.00
_cell.angle_gamma   90.00
#
_symmetry.space_group_name_H-M   'P 1'
#
loop_
_entity.id
_entity.type
_entity.pdbx_description
1 polymer ?
#
loop_
_entity_poly.entity_id
_entity_poly.type
_entity_poly.pdbx_seq_one_letter_code
_entity_poly.pdbx_strand_id
1 'polypeptide(L)' 'RSITDPTKIAYYIAYAPAGATLNELIAVAGACWAIEECFQTAKGQCGLDDYQVRRYPGWHRHITLAMAAHAYLTALRAQ' A
#
# COMPACT_ATOMS: atom_id res chain seq x y z
N ARG A 1 4.85 -16.97 -7.14
CA ARG A 1 5.65 -18.12 -7.60
C ARG A 1 7.12 -17.75 -7.47
N SER A 2 7.97 -18.61 -6.93
CA SER A 2 9.41 -18.36 -6.92
C SER A 2 9.97 -18.48 -8.35
N ILE A 3 10.76 -17.49 -8.79
CA ILE A 3 11.42 -17.50 -10.10
C ILE A 3 12.59 -18.51 -10.10
N THR A 4 13.24 -18.70 -8.95
CA THR A 4 14.43 -19.54 -8.78
C THR A 4 14.14 -20.99 -8.42
N ASP A 5 12.96 -21.29 -7.88
CA ASP A 5 12.57 -22.65 -7.48
C ASP A 5 11.13 -22.96 -7.95
N PRO A 6 10.95 -23.74 -9.03
CA PRO A 6 9.63 -24.07 -9.59
C PRO A 6 8.72 -24.83 -8.62
N THR A 7 9.29 -25.50 -7.61
CA THR A 7 8.52 -26.28 -6.63
C THR A 7 7.91 -25.39 -5.54
N LYS A 8 8.40 -24.15 -5.39
CA LYS A 8 7.83 -23.15 -4.48
C LYS A 8 6.66 -22.41 -5.13
N ILE A 9 5.48 -22.94 -4.88
CA ILE A 9 4.20 -22.33 -5.27
C ILE A 9 3.78 -21.32 -4.17
N ALA A 10 3.30 -20.16 -4.61
CA ALA A 10 2.70 -19.16 -3.73
C ALA A 10 1.19 -19.15 -3.95
N TYR A 11 0.42 -19.01 -2.88
CA TYR A 11 -1.04 -19.02 -2.91
C TYR A 11 -1.58 -17.70 -2.36
N TYR A 12 -2.74 -17.29 -2.85
CA TYR A 12 -3.53 -16.20 -2.29
C TYR A 12 -4.80 -16.78 -1.66
N ILE A 13 -5.15 -16.28 -0.48
CA ILE A 13 -6.44 -16.55 0.15
C ILE A 13 -7.31 -15.32 -0.11
N ALA A 14 -8.49 -15.54 -0.69
CA ALA A 14 -9.44 -14.48 -0.97
C ALA A 14 -10.78 -14.77 -0.30
N TYR A 15 -11.35 -13.75 0.34
CA TYR A 15 -12.74 -13.75 0.78
C TYR A 15 -13.54 -12.93 -0.23
N ALA A 16 -14.37 -13.60 -1.04
CA ALA A 16 -15.09 -12.99 -2.14
C ALA A 16 -16.47 -13.64 -2.35
N PRO A 17 -17.42 -12.95 -3.01
CA PRO A 17 -18.69 -13.54 -3.40
C PRO A 17 -18.49 -14.78 -4.29
N ALA A 18 -19.43 -15.74 -4.24
CA ALA A 18 -19.34 -16.98 -5.01
C ALA A 18 -19.25 -16.78 -6.54
N GLY A 19 -19.74 -15.66 -7.05
CA GLY A 19 -19.67 -15.29 -8.47
C GLY A 19 -18.40 -14.54 -8.88
N ALA A 20 -17.45 -14.30 -7.96
CA ALA A 20 -16.23 -13.58 -8.27
C ALA A 20 -15.38 -14.35 -9.29
N THR A 21 -15.00 -13.67 -10.36
CA THR A 21 -14.17 -14.20 -11.43
C THR A 21 -12.70 -14.24 -11.01
N LEU A 22 -11.93 -15.13 -11.62
CA LEU A 22 -10.48 -15.18 -11.40
C LEU A 22 -9.80 -13.84 -11.72
N ASN A 23 -10.25 -13.13 -12.76
CA ASN A 23 -9.70 -11.83 -13.13
C ASN A 23 -9.92 -10.77 -12.04
N GLU A 24 -11.09 -10.74 -11.40
CA GLU A 24 -11.36 -9.84 -10.27
C GLU A 24 -10.45 -10.17 -9.08
N LEU A 25 -10.28 -11.46 -8.77
CA LEU A 25 -9.39 -11.90 -7.69
C LEU A 25 -7.93 -11.54 -7.97
N ILE A 26 -7.47 -11.69 -9.20
CA ILE A 26 -6.11 -11.30 -9.63
C ILE A 26 -5.93 -9.79 -9.53
N ALA A 27 -6.92 -9.00 -9.96
CA ALA A 27 -6.86 -7.54 -9.87
C ALA A 27 -6.75 -7.07 -8.42
N VAL A 28 -7.53 -7.64 -7.51
CA VAL A 28 -7.47 -7.33 -6.08
C VAL A 28 -6.13 -7.78 -5.47
N ALA A 29 -5.65 -8.97 -5.80
CA ALA A 29 -4.35 -9.45 -5.33
C ALA A 29 -3.19 -8.53 -5.81
N GLY A 30 -3.28 -8.04 -7.04
CA GLY A 30 -2.32 -7.10 -7.63
C GLY A 30 -2.37 -5.70 -6.99
N ALA A 31 -3.52 -5.27 -6.48
CA ALA A 31 -3.68 -3.94 -5.86
C ALA A 31 -2.78 -3.74 -4.63
N CYS A 32 -2.37 -4.82 -3.96
CA CYS A 32 -1.41 -4.75 -2.85
C CYS A 32 -0.07 -4.08 -3.24
N TRP A 33 0.35 -4.19 -4.50
CA TRP A 33 1.56 -3.53 -4.98
C TRP A 33 1.43 -2.01 -4.97
N ALA A 34 0.28 -1.49 -5.40
CA ALA A 34 0.02 -0.04 -5.40
C ALA A 34 0.03 0.53 -3.97
N ILE A 35 -0.37 -0.26 -2.97
CA ILE A 35 -0.26 0.12 -1.56
C ILE A 35 1.22 0.28 -1.16
N GLU A 36 2.07 -0.69 -1.50
CA GLU A 36 3.50 -0.61 -1.19
C GLU A 36 4.16 0.61 -1.83
N GLU A 37 3.88 0.85 -3.12
CA GLU A 37 4.39 2.02 -3.85
C GLU A 37 3.92 3.36 -3.24
N CYS A 38 2.65 3.43 -2.84
CA CYS A 38 2.09 4.57 -2.12
C CYS A 38 2.85 4.84 -0.81
N PHE A 39 3.10 3.80 -0.01
CA PHE A 39 3.87 3.94 1.23
C PHE A 39 5.33 4.35 0.98
N GLN A 40 6.00 3.79 -0.03
CA GLN A 40 7.36 4.18 -0.38
C GLN A 40 7.42 5.65 -0.80
N THR A 41 6.47 6.10 -1.62
CA THR A 41 6.40 7.49 -2.06
C THR A 41 6.07 8.44 -0.91
N ALA A 42 5.14 8.08 -0.03
CA ALA A 42 4.78 8.89 1.13
C ALA A 42 5.94 9.04 2.12
N LYS A 43 6.75 8.00 2.31
CA LYS A 43 8.01 8.07 3.08
C LYS A 43 9.00 9.04 2.43
N GLY A 44 9.35 8.80 1.17
CA GLY A 44 10.36 9.59 0.47
C GLY A 44 10.00 11.05 0.19
N GLN A 45 8.70 11.39 0.13
CA GLN A 45 8.26 12.75 -0.26
C GLN A 45 7.54 13.51 0.85
N CYS A 46 6.92 12.82 1.80
CA CYS A 46 6.09 13.42 2.84
C CYS A 46 6.57 13.08 4.26
N GLY A 47 7.73 12.44 4.39
CA GLY A 47 8.35 12.13 5.68
C GLY A 47 7.51 11.19 6.54
N LEU A 48 6.79 10.24 5.94
CA LEU A 48 5.90 9.33 6.66
C LEU A 48 6.62 8.56 7.77
N ASP A 49 7.91 8.25 7.58
CA ASP A 49 8.79 7.62 8.57
C ASP A 49 9.81 8.58 9.22
N ASP A 50 9.78 9.87 8.86
CA ASP A 50 10.67 10.90 9.40
C ASP A 50 10.07 11.58 10.66
N TYR A 51 9.83 10.79 11.71
CA TYR A 51 9.39 11.34 13.01
C TYR A 51 10.21 10.82 14.18
N GLN A 52 10.39 11.66 15.19
CA GLN A 52 11.06 11.31 16.46
C GLN A 52 10.12 11.37 17.67
N VAL A 53 8.81 11.44 17.42
CA VAL A 53 7.78 11.52 18.46
C VAL A 53 7.66 10.19 19.21
N ARG A 54 7.57 10.26 20.55
CA ARG A 54 7.52 9.07 21.43
C ARG A 54 6.15 8.83 22.06
N ARG A 55 5.16 9.68 21.77
CA ARG A 55 3.80 9.59 22.30
C ARG A 55 2.80 9.42 21.18
N TYR A 56 1.78 8.60 21.42
CA TYR A 56 0.73 8.31 20.44
C TYR A 56 0.09 9.55 19.81
N PRO A 57 -0.29 10.62 20.56
CA PRO A 57 -0.90 11.79 19.93
C PRO A 57 0.02 12.51 18.94
N GLY A 58 1.33 12.57 19.22
CA GLY A 58 2.31 13.15 18.31
C GLY A 58 2.47 12.30 17.05
N TRP A 59 2.58 10.98 17.24
CA TRP A 59 2.67 10.01 16.14
C TRP A 59 1.44 10.09 15.23
N HIS A 60 0.23 10.06 15.82
CA HIS A 60 -1.01 10.10 15.06
C HIS A 60 -1.12 11.37 14.22
N ARG A 61 -0.84 12.55 14.80
CA ARG A 61 -0.86 13.82 14.06
C ARG A 61 0.12 13.81 12.89
N HIS A 62 1.35 13.32 13.12
CA HIS A 62 2.37 13.23 12.08
C HIS A 62 1.94 12.33 10.92
N ILE A 63 1.55 11.10 11.21
CA ILE A 63 1.11 10.12 10.20
C ILE A 63 -0.10 10.67 9.42
N THR A 64 -1.10 11.26 10.08
CA THR A 64 -2.26 11.84 9.39
C THR A 64 -1.86 12.95 8.44
N LEU A 65 -0.99 13.89 8.86
CA LEU A 65 -0.54 15.00 8.01
C LEU A 65 0.31 14.51 6.83
N ALA A 66 1.24 13.58 7.06
CA ALA A 66 2.07 13.01 6.01
C ALA A 66 1.23 12.27 4.94
N MET A 67 0.23 11.49 5.36
CA MET A 67 -0.70 10.82 4.46
C MET A 67 -1.58 11.81 3.69
N ALA A 68 -2.08 12.87 4.34
CA ALA A 68 -2.88 13.90 3.69
C ALA A 68 -2.07 14.69 2.64
N ALA A 69 -0.82 15.05 2.95
CA ALA A 69 0.09 15.69 2.01
C ALA A 69 0.38 14.78 0.80
N HIS A 70 0.62 13.49 1.05
CA HIS A 70 0.81 12.52 -0.03
C HIS A 70 -0.41 12.42 -0.94
N ALA A 71 -1.62 12.29 -0.38
CA ALA A 71 -2.85 12.23 -1.16
C ALA A 71 -3.05 13.48 -2.02
N TYR A 72 -2.78 14.68 -1.48
CA TYR A 72 -2.84 15.94 -2.21
C TYR A 72 -1.86 15.97 -3.39
N LEU A 73 -0.59 15.61 -3.16
CA LEU A 73 0.43 15.59 -4.21
C LEU A 73 0.12 14.55 -5.30
N THR A 74 -0.39 13.39 -4.92
CA THR A 74 -0.80 12.35 -5.88
C THR A 74 -1.97 12.83 -6.73
N ALA A 75 -2.97 13.50 -6.13
CA ALA A 75 -4.08 14.08 -6.88
C ALA A 75 -3.64 15.17 -7.86
N LEU A 76 -2.70 16.04 -7.46
CA LEU A 76 -2.13 17.06 -8.36
C LEU A 76 -1.37 16.47 -9.55
N ARG A 77 -0.68 15.34 -9.36
CA ARG A 77 0.07 14.68 -10.45
C ARG A 77 -0.82 13.92 -11.43
N ALA A 78 -2.04 13.58 -11.02
CA ALA A 78 -3.01 12.87 -11.85
C ALA A 78 -3.84 13.79 -12.75
N GLN A 79 -3.74 15.11 -12.56
CA GLN A 79 -4.33 16.14 -13.42
C GLN A 79 -3.47 16.40 -14.65
#